data_AF-A0A971ZYW6-F1
#
_entry.id   AF-A0A971ZYW6-F1
#
_cell.length_a   1.000
_cell.length_b   1.000
_cell.length_c   1.000
_cell.angle_alpha   90.00
_cell.angle_beta   90.00
_cell.angle_gamma   90.00
#
_symmetry.space_group_name_H-M   'P 1'
#
loop_
_entity.id
_entity.type
_entity.pdbx_description
1 polymer ?
#
loop_
_entity_poly.entity_id
_entity_poly.type
_entity_poly.pdbx_seq_one_letter_code
_entity_poly.pdbx_strand_id
1 'polypeptide(L)'
;CIGCEACVEVCPTGAIKAEERNKGKIIWNRRFIMVKCSVCGKEYIKESVLKVINRKLNTEQEPICESCRRKAIASKFKDSFQDVVK
;
A
#
# COMPACT_ATOMS: atom_id res chain seq x y z
N CYS A 1 -6.57 14.44 3.15
CA CYS A 1 -5.49 13.72 3.89
C CYS A 1 -5.72 12.22 3.77
N ILE A 2 -4.80 11.51 3.13
CA ILE A 2 -4.79 10.04 3.08
C ILE A 2 -3.77 9.44 4.03
N GLY A 3 -3.09 10.26 4.85
CA GLY A 3 -2.04 9.82 5.77
C GLY A 3 -0.72 9.40 5.12
N CYS A 4 -0.43 9.78 3.87
CA CYS A 4 0.76 9.32 3.13
C CYS A 4 2.12 9.76 3.71
N GLU A 5 2.15 10.44 4.86
CA GLU A 5 3.37 10.90 5.54
C GLU A 5 4.22 11.92 4.76
N ALA A 6 3.89 12.24 3.50
CA ALA A 6 4.60 13.28 2.74
C ALA A 6 4.70 14.62 3.49
N CYS A 7 3.64 15.05 4.20
CA CYS A 7 3.68 16.25 5.02
C CYS A 7 4.62 16.15 6.23
N VAL A 8 4.82 14.93 6.77
CA VAL A 8 5.75 14.68 7.88
C VAL A 8 7.18 14.75 7.32
N GLU A 9 7.42 14.11 6.18
CA GLU A 9 8.74 14.06 5.51
C GLU A 9 9.25 15.45 5.10
N VAL A 10 8.38 16.31 4.55
CA VAL A 10 8.79 17.64 4.07
C VAL A 10 8.78 18.72 5.15
N CYS A 11 8.39 18.42 6.39
CA CYS A 11 8.25 19.43 7.43
C CYS A 11 9.63 19.87 7.96
N PRO A 12 10.11 21.09 7.66
CA PRO A 12 11.46 21.51 8.05
C PRO A 12 11.61 21.72 9.57
N THR A 13 10.51 21.99 10.27
CA THR A 13 10.50 22.24 11.72
C THR A 13 10.26 20.98 12.55
N GLY A 14 9.85 19.87 11.93
CA GLY A 14 9.42 18.67 12.64
C GLY A 14 8.12 18.85 13.45
N ALA A 15 7.33 19.90 13.17
CA ALA A 15 6.06 20.17 13.85
C ALA A 15 4.99 19.10 13.57
N ILE A 16 5.10 18.41 12.43
CA ILE A 16 4.17 17.36 12.01
C ILE A 16 4.82 16.00 12.30
N LYS A 17 4.16 15.16 13.11
CA LYS A 17 4.68 13.84 13.50
C LYS A 17 3.72 12.73 13.08
N ALA A 18 4.30 11.58 12.73
CA ALA A 18 3.59 10.32 12.60
C ALA A 18 3.95 9.42 13.79
N GLU A 19 2.96 9.02 14.58
CA GLU A 19 3.15 8.10 15.70
C GLU A 19 2.58 6.73 15.37
N GLU A 20 3.33 5.67 15.65
CA GLU A 20 2.82 4.30 15.56
C GLU A 20 2.09 3.92 16.85
N ARG A 21 0.80 3.57 16.74
CA ARG A 21 0.00 3.06 17.86
C ARG A 21 -0.98 1.99 17.40
N ASN A 22 -0.95 0.82 18.05
CA ASN A 22 -1.95 -0.24 17.91
C ASN A 22 -2.26 -0.59 16.42
N LYS A 23 -1.25 -1.10 15.69
CA LYS A 23 -1.35 -1.53 14.26
C LYS A 23 -1.77 -0.42 13.28
N GLY A 24 -1.49 0.83 13.61
CA GLY A 24 -1.79 1.97 12.76
C GLY A 24 -0.92 3.17 13.08
N LYS A 25 -1.02 4.18 12.23
CA LYS A 25 -0.29 5.44 12.36
C LYS A 25 -1.24 6.59 12.69
N ILE A 26 -0.82 7.48 13.56
CA ILE A 26 -1.54 8.70 13.92
C ILE A 26 -0.81 9.90 13.34
N ILE A 27 -1.50 10.68 12.52
CA ILE A 27 -0.98 11.93 11.93
C ILE A 27 -2.12 12.94 12.00
N TRP A 28 -1.87 14.15 12.49
CA TRP A 28 -2.91 15.18 12.67
C TRP A 28 -4.10 14.71 13.52
N ASN A 29 -3.84 14.00 14.62
CA ASN A 29 -4.89 13.38 15.46
C ASN A 29 -5.85 12.44 14.71
N ARG A 30 -5.46 11.98 13.51
CA ARG A 30 -6.22 11.00 12.73
C ARG A 30 -5.48 9.68 12.71
N ARG A 31 -6.21 8.60 12.97
CA ARG A 31 -5.69 7.24 12.96
C ARG A 31 -5.86 6.59 11.59
N PHE A 32 -4.80 5.95 11.12
CA PHE A 32 -4.74 5.23 9.86
C PHE A 32 -4.35 3.77 10.14
N ILE A 33 -5.29 2.86 9.97
CA ILE A 33 -5.05 1.42 10.12
C ILE A 33 -4.36 0.91 8.86
N MET A 34 -3.29 0.13 9.04
CA MET A 34 -2.54 -0.43 7.92
C MET A 34 -3.07 -1.82 7.55
N VAL A 35 -3.22 -2.05 6.25
CA VAL A 35 -3.53 -3.36 5.66
C VAL A 35 -2.22 -4.02 5.24
N LYS A 36 -2.10 -5.30 5.58
CA LYS A 36 -0.96 -6.14 5.23
C LYS A 36 -1.16 -6.80 3.88
N CYS A 37 -0.06 -7.00 3.17
CA CYS A 37 -0.05 -7.75 1.92
C CYS A 37 -0.46 -9.21 2.18
N SER A 38 -1.40 -9.75 1.39
CA SER A 38 -1.81 -11.17 1.46
C SER A 38 -0.66 -12.14 1.14
N VAL A 39 0.32 -11.69 0.35
CA VAL A 39 1.45 -12.53 -0.12
C VAL A 39 2.63 -12.50 0.84
N CYS A 40 3.09 -11.32 1.27
CA CYS A 40 4.33 -11.17 2.06
C CYS A 40 4.12 -10.62 3.48
N GLY A 41 2.89 -10.27 3.86
CA GLY A 41 2.57 -9.74 5.19
C GLY A 41 3.02 -8.30 5.48
N LYS A 42 3.73 -7.64 4.56
CA LYS A 42 4.18 -6.24 4.75
C LYS A 42 2.99 -5.27 4.77
N GLU A 43 3.01 -4.30 5.68
CA GLU A 43 2.09 -3.15 5.67
C GLU A 43 2.36 -2.26 4.45
N TYR A 44 1.33 -1.96 3.65
CA TYR A 44 1.54 -1.25 2.38
C TYR A 44 0.48 -0.21 2.02
N ILE A 45 -0.73 -0.34 2.55
CA ILE A 45 -1.82 0.60 2.28
C ILE A 45 -2.66 0.82 3.51
N LYS A 46 -3.32 1.96 3.59
CA LYS A 46 -4.29 2.23 4.67
C LYS A 46 -5.63 1.67 4.30
N GLU A 47 -6.33 1.12 5.29
CA GLU A 47 -7.64 0.52 5.13
C GLU A 47 -8.65 1.49 4.51
N SER A 48 -8.62 2.76 4.93
CA SER A 48 -9.48 3.82 4.37
C SER A 48 -9.25 4.06 2.87
N VAL A 49 -8.01 3.93 2.40
CA VAL A 49 -7.67 4.08 0.98
C VAL A 49 -8.12 2.85 0.19
N LEU A 50 -7.89 1.64 0.72
CA LEU A 50 -8.37 0.40 0.10
C LEU A 50 -9.90 0.39 -0.06
N LYS A 51 -10.64 0.87 0.95
CA LYS A 51 -12.11 1.03 0.89
C LYS A 51 -12.55 1.96 -0.24
N VAL A 52 -11.83 3.07 -0.46
CA VAL A 52 -12.13 4.00 -1.56
C VAL A 52 -11.83 3.35 -2.91
N ILE A 53 -10.74 2.61 -3.04
CA ILE A 53 -10.39 1.88 -4.26
C ILE A 53 -11.49 0.85 -4.59
N ASN A 54 -11.86 0.01 -3.63
CA ASN A 54 -12.89 -1.02 -3.85
C ASN A 54 -14.23 -0.42 -4.26
N ARG A 55 -14.63 0.71 -3.64
CA ARG A 55 -15.84 1.44 -4.01
C ARG A 55 -15.77 1.97 -5.45
N LYS A 56 -14.65 2.58 -5.83
CA LYS A 56 -14.49 3.18 -7.18
C LYS A 56 -14.44 2.13 -8.28
N LEU A 57 -13.84 0.98 -8.01
CA LEU A 57 -13.74 -0.11 -8.96
C LEU A 57 -14.98 -1.03 -8.95
N ASN A 58 -15.87 -0.86 -7.97
CA ASN A 58 -17.00 -1.75 -7.70
C ASN A 58 -16.57 -3.23 -7.61
N THR A 59 -15.43 -3.47 -6.97
CA THR A 59 -14.87 -4.82 -6.78
C THR A 59 -13.95 -4.84 -5.57
N GLU A 60 -13.89 -5.98 -4.88
CA GLU A 60 -12.96 -6.20 -3.78
C GLU A 60 -11.58 -6.55 -4.32
N GLN A 61 -10.62 -5.63 -4.12
CA GLN A 61 -9.24 -5.86 -4.49
C GLN A 61 -8.52 -6.70 -3.45
N GLU A 62 -7.82 -7.72 -3.91
CA GLU A 62 -6.90 -8.46 -3.05
C GLU A 62 -5.74 -7.54 -2.61
N PRO A 63 -5.41 -7.50 -1.31
CA PRO A 63 -4.40 -6.60 -0.81
C PRO A 63 -2.98 -7.07 -1.15
N ILE A 64 -2.49 -6.76 -2.35
CA ILE A 64 -1.13 -7.11 -2.80
C ILE A 64 -0.26 -5.84 -2.89
N CYS A 65 0.87 -5.84 -2.18
CA CYS A 65 1.83 -4.74 -2.21
C CYS A 65 2.52 -4.62 -3.57
N GLU A 66 3.12 -3.45 -3.84
CA GLU A 66 3.75 -3.15 -5.12
C GLU A 66 4.85 -4.16 -5.50
N SER A 67 5.72 -4.56 -4.56
CA SER A 67 6.82 -5.47 -4.85
C SER A 67 6.31 -6.88 -5.22
N CYS A 68 5.32 -7.39 -4.50
CA CYS A 68 4.68 -8.67 -4.84
C CYS A 68 3.93 -8.58 -6.17
N ARG A 69 3.26 -7.46 -6.46
CA ARG A 69 2.56 -7.24 -7.72
C ARG A 69 3.54 -7.22 -8.90
N ARG A 70 4.67 -6.51 -8.77
CA ARG A 70 5.74 -6.49 -9.79
C ARG A 70 6.31 -7.88 -10.04
N LYS A 71 6.57 -8.67 -8.99
CA LYS A 71 7.03 -10.06 -9.11
C LYS A 71 6.01 -10.93 -9.86
N ALA A 72 4.73 -10.83 -9.50
CA ALA A 72 3.67 -11.60 -10.16
C ALA A 72 3.55 -11.26 -11.66
N ILE A 73 3.64 -9.97 -12.01
CA ILE A 73 3.63 -9.54 -13.41
C ILE A 73 4.88 -10.06 -14.14
N ALA A 74 6.07 -9.97 -13.54
CA ALA A 74 7.30 -10.46 -14.14
C ALA A 74 7.27 -11.98 -14.41
N SER A 75 6.73 -12.78 -13.48
CA SER A 75 6.53 -14.22 -13.69
C SER A 75 5.60 -14.49 -14.87
N LYS A 76 4.43 -13.84 -14.92
CA LYS A 76 3.48 -13.98 -16.05
C LYS A 76 4.09 -13.56 -17.38
N PHE A 77 4.88 -12.49 -17.37
CA PHE A 77 5.60 -12.03 -18.55
C PHE A 77 6.58 -13.10 -19.03
N LYS A 78 7.42 -13.63 -18.14
CA LYS A 78 8.34 -14.73 -18.46
C LYS A 78 7.58 -15.90 -19.09
N ASP A 79 6.46 -16.31 -18.49
CA ASP A 79 5.64 -17.43 -18.96
C ASP A 79 5.06 -17.18 -20.36
N SER A 80 4.64 -15.95 -20.65
CA SER A 80 4.05 -15.58 -21.95
C SER A 80 5.03 -15.63 -23.11
N PHE A 81 6.34 -15.49 -22.85
CA PHE A 81 7.38 -15.49 -23.88
C PHE A 81 8.23 -16.77 -23.91
N GLN A 82 7.86 -17.81 -23.13
CA GLN A 82 8.64 -19.06 -23.07
C GLN A 82 8.81 -19.74 -24.42
N ASP A 83 7.82 -19.63 -25.31
CA ASP A 83 7.84 -20.28 -26.63
C ASP A 83 8.48 -19.43 -27.74
N VAL A 84 8.76 -18.15 -27.48
CA VAL A 84 9.44 -17.24 -28.43
C VAL A 84 10.97 -17.31 -28.29
N VAL A 85 11.47 -17.74 -27.11
CA VAL A 85 12.90 -17.80 -26.78
C VAL A 85 13.50 -19.20 -27.03
N LYS A 86 12.70 -20.17 -27.48
CA LYS A 86 13.17 -21.47 -27.99
C LYS A 86 13.57 -21.34 -29.45
#